data_AF-A0A0B6CXD0-F1
#
_entry.id   AF-A0A0B6CXD0-F1
#
_cell.length_a   1.000
_cell.length_b   1.000
_cell.length_c   1.000
_cell.angle_alpha   90.00
_cell.angle_beta   90.00
_cell.angle_gamma   90.00
#
_symmetry.space_group_name_H-M   'P 1'
#
loop_
_entity.id
_entity.type
_entity.pdbx_description
1 polymer ?
#
loop_
_entity_poly.entity_id
_entity_poly.type
_entity_poly.pdbx_seq_one_letter_code
_entity_poly.pdbx_strand_id
1 'polypeptide(L)'
;MKKLFIISPFLLSLVACAHLGNSDKMTELYIDKKAPDIQDINFNKSGTLPANVENQSYYNVITSGSAITNCSVFDYGSKKIDEPGKNQIFIGDARDWDIVRIDCRKNHGEGKTGEKYNLEIKVFTDGTTYYASTEVVHG
;
A
#
# COMPACT_ATOMS: atom_id res chain seq x y z
N MET A 1 -2.86 69.15 28.40
CA MET A 1 -3.65 68.44 27.35
C MET A 1 -2.70 67.71 26.40
N LYS A 2 -2.60 66.37 26.49
CA LYS A 2 -2.54 65.37 25.40
C LYS A 2 -2.33 63.98 26.03
N LYS A 3 -3.12 63.01 25.54
CA LYS A 3 -3.42 61.67 26.07
C LYS A 3 -2.26 60.69 25.76
N LEU A 4 -1.87 59.76 26.66
CA LEU A 4 -2.27 58.33 26.71
C LEU A 4 -2.37 57.69 25.30
N PHE A 5 -1.68 56.58 24.96
CA PHE A 5 -1.65 55.27 25.63
C PHE A 5 -0.38 54.48 25.26
N ILE A 6 0.18 53.75 26.22
CA ILE A 6 1.10 52.61 26.03
C ILE A 6 0.25 51.34 26.13
N ILE A 7 0.19 50.53 25.07
CA ILE A 7 -0.32 49.15 25.10
C ILE A 7 0.58 48.37 24.12
N SER A 8 1.70 47.86 24.64
CA SER A 8 1.97 46.44 24.93
C SER A 8 1.97 45.53 23.69
N PRO A 9 3.10 44.88 23.35
CA PRO A 9 3.17 43.91 22.26
C PRO A 9 2.37 42.67 22.67
N PHE A 10 1.24 42.44 22.01
CA PHE A 10 0.50 41.20 22.13
C PHE A 10 1.37 40.05 21.64
N LEU A 11 1.96 39.36 22.62
CA LEU A 11 2.31 37.95 22.57
C LEU A 11 1.08 37.16 22.11
N LEU A 12 0.99 36.91 20.82
CA LEU A 12 0.26 35.74 20.32
C LEU A 12 1.29 34.69 19.96
N SER A 13 1.72 34.00 21.01
CA SER A 13 2.22 32.63 20.92
C SER A 13 1.21 31.81 20.13
N LEU A 14 1.48 31.58 18.85
CA LEU A 14 0.86 30.48 18.10
C LEU A 14 1.46 29.18 18.64
N VAL A 15 0.95 28.78 19.80
CA VAL A 15 0.90 27.38 20.20
C VAL A 15 -0.12 26.74 19.25
N ALA A 16 0.33 26.36 18.06
CA ALA A 16 -0.39 25.38 17.29
C ALA A 16 -0.25 24.07 18.05
N CYS A 17 -1.37 23.67 18.66
CA CYS A 17 -1.54 22.40 19.34
C CYS A 17 -0.99 21.23 18.51
N ALA A 18 -0.20 20.40 19.19
CA ALA A 18 -0.09 18.96 19.06
C ALA A 18 -0.96 18.30 17.97
N HIS A 19 -0.29 17.79 16.94
CA HIS A 19 -0.44 16.39 16.57
C HIS A 19 0.91 15.70 16.75
N LEU A 20 1.22 15.34 18.00
CA LEU A 20 2.03 14.17 18.27
C LEU A 20 1.15 12.94 18.04
N GLY A 21 1.70 11.95 17.34
CA GLY A 21 1.10 10.62 17.14
C GLY A 21 0.53 10.47 15.73
N ASN A 22 1.14 9.75 14.79
CA ASN A 22 2.14 8.69 14.84
C ASN A 22 3.05 8.95 13.62
N SER A 23 4.37 8.80 13.71
CA SER A 23 5.09 8.50 12.47
C SER A 23 4.55 7.15 12.02
N ASP A 24 3.74 7.10 10.97
CA ASP A 24 3.22 5.81 10.48
C ASP A 24 4.41 4.86 10.36
N LYS A 25 4.35 3.76 11.10
CA LYS A 25 5.43 2.78 11.05
C LYS A 25 5.46 2.23 9.64
N MET A 26 6.60 2.35 8.96
CA MET A 26 6.79 1.72 7.65
C MET A 26 7.24 0.28 7.87
N THR A 27 6.50 -0.68 7.31
CA THR A 27 6.83 -2.11 7.40
C THR A 27 6.85 -2.72 6.01
N GLU A 28 7.92 -3.43 5.66
CA GLU A 28 8.01 -4.07 4.34
C GLU A 28 7.08 -5.29 4.27
N LEU A 29 6.40 -5.43 3.14
CA LEU A 29 5.63 -6.62 2.78
C LEU A 29 6.57 -7.69 2.23
N TYR A 30 6.20 -8.94 2.44
CA TYR A 30 6.91 -10.08 1.90
C TYR A 30 6.52 -10.32 0.44
N ILE A 31 7.52 -10.51 -0.43
CA ILE A 31 7.31 -10.90 -1.83
C ILE A 31 7.68 -12.38 -1.97
N ASP A 32 6.69 -13.22 -2.24
CA ASP A 32 6.88 -14.64 -2.54
C ASP A 32 6.96 -14.86 -4.05
N LYS A 33 8.14 -15.23 -4.53
CA LYS A 33 8.40 -15.53 -5.94
C LYS A 33 8.09 -17.00 -6.21
N LYS A 34 6.86 -17.28 -6.67
CA LYS A 34 6.43 -18.64 -7.04
C LYS A 34 7.11 -19.12 -8.33
N ALA A 35 7.23 -18.21 -9.29
CA ALA A 35 7.88 -18.42 -10.59
C ALA A 35 8.48 -17.09 -11.08
N PRO A 36 9.29 -17.07 -12.16
CA PRO A 36 9.83 -15.82 -12.71
C PRO A 36 8.75 -14.78 -13.09
N ASP A 37 7.57 -15.27 -13.46
CA ASP A 37 6.41 -14.54 -13.98
C ASP A 37 5.20 -14.54 -13.04
N ILE A 38 5.29 -15.19 -11.87
CA ILE A 38 4.24 -15.20 -10.85
C ILE A 38 4.82 -14.82 -9.49
N GLN A 39 4.28 -13.74 -8.91
CA GLN A 39 4.68 -13.26 -7.58
C GLN A 39 3.45 -12.93 -6.73
N ASP A 40 3.51 -13.33 -5.47
CA ASP A 40 2.49 -13.04 -4.46
C ASP A 40 3.06 -12.04 -3.45
N ILE A 41 2.32 -11.00 -3.09
CA ILE A 41 2.72 -10.00 -2.09
C ILE A 41 1.90 -10.22 -0.82
N ASN A 42 2.57 -10.42 0.31
CA ASN A 42 1.98 -10.88 1.58
C ASN A 42 2.46 -10.02 2.75
N PHE A 43 1.78 -10.08 3.90
CA PHE A 43 2.24 -9.37 5.10
C PHE A 43 3.55 -9.93 5.69
N ASN A 44 3.77 -11.23 5.59
CA ASN A 44 5.00 -11.90 5.99
C ASN A 44 5.14 -13.27 5.32
N LYS A 45 6.31 -13.89 5.52
CA LYS A 45 6.62 -15.22 5.01
C LYS A 45 5.84 -16.35 5.68
N SER A 46 5.38 -16.17 6.92
CA SER A 46 4.70 -17.23 7.68
C SER A 46 3.21 -17.33 7.38
N GLY A 47 2.64 -16.43 6.56
CA GLY A 47 1.20 -16.39 6.35
C GLY A 47 0.47 -16.08 7.65
N THR A 48 0.87 -15.01 8.33
CA THR A 48 0.22 -14.59 9.58
C THR A 48 -0.22 -13.14 9.44
N LEU A 49 -1.47 -12.82 9.75
CA LEU A 49 -1.91 -11.44 9.72
C LEU A 49 -1.29 -10.66 10.88
N PRO A 50 -0.77 -9.44 10.66
CA PRO A 50 -0.41 -8.54 11.75
C PRO A 50 -1.63 -8.22 12.63
N ALA A 51 -1.45 -8.04 13.94
CA ALA A 51 -2.55 -7.81 14.88
C ALA A 51 -3.40 -6.54 14.57
N ASN A 52 -2.79 -5.53 13.95
CA ASN A 52 -3.48 -4.32 13.47
C ASN A 52 -4.27 -4.54 12.18
N VAL A 53 -4.18 -5.73 11.57
CA VAL A 53 -4.86 -6.12 10.32
C VAL A 53 -5.86 -7.25 10.55
N GLU A 54 -5.59 -8.17 11.49
CA GLU A 54 -6.36 -9.40 11.69
C GLU A 54 -7.87 -9.19 11.91
N ASN A 55 -8.26 -8.01 12.41
CA ASN A 55 -9.65 -7.65 12.71
C ASN A 55 -10.28 -6.70 11.68
N GLN A 56 -9.59 -6.39 10.57
CA GLN A 56 -10.08 -5.50 9.52
C GLN A 56 -10.68 -6.30 8.36
N SER A 57 -11.89 -5.96 7.93
CA SER A 57 -12.50 -6.59 6.74
C SER A 57 -11.95 -6.05 5.42
N TYR A 58 -11.52 -4.78 5.41
CA TYR A 58 -10.98 -4.10 4.24
C TYR A 58 -9.85 -3.17 4.66
N TYR A 59 -8.88 -3.01 3.78
CA TYR A 59 -7.81 -2.04 3.96
C TYR A 59 -7.64 -1.19 2.71
N ASN A 60 -7.25 0.07 2.92
CA ASN A 60 -6.97 0.99 1.82
C ASN A 60 -5.60 0.66 1.25
N VAL A 61 -5.52 0.58 -0.07
CA VAL A 61 -4.32 0.23 -0.81
C VAL A 61 -4.05 1.30 -1.84
N ILE A 62 -2.79 1.64 -2.05
CA ILE A 62 -2.35 2.34 -3.25
C ILE A 62 -1.48 1.39 -4.07
N THR A 63 -1.91 1.11 -5.29
CA THR A 63 -1.16 0.32 -6.27
C THR A 63 -0.74 1.21 -7.44
N SER A 64 0.49 1.05 -7.90
CA SER A 64 1.03 1.76 -9.05
C SER A 64 2.10 0.93 -9.77
N GLY A 65 2.44 1.31 -11.00
CA GLY A 65 3.49 0.66 -11.78
C GLY A 65 2.96 0.03 -13.07
N SER A 66 3.89 -0.33 -13.95
CA SER A 66 3.58 -0.83 -15.30
C SER A 66 2.99 -2.25 -15.29
N ALA A 67 3.14 -3.02 -14.21
CA ALA A 67 2.57 -4.36 -14.12
C ALA A 67 1.03 -4.35 -14.13
N ILE A 68 0.39 -3.25 -13.70
CA ILE A 68 -1.08 -3.11 -13.67
C ILE A 68 -1.69 -3.25 -15.08
N THR A 69 -1.04 -2.66 -16.09
CA THR A 69 -1.53 -2.71 -17.47
C THR A 69 -0.97 -3.90 -18.25
N ASN A 70 0.24 -4.34 -17.91
CA ASN A 70 0.97 -5.33 -18.71
C ASN A 70 0.87 -6.76 -18.15
N CYS A 71 0.37 -6.95 -16.94
CA CYS A 71 0.15 -8.25 -16.32
C CYS A 71 -1.27 -8.38 -15.79
N SER A 72 -1.65 -9.58 -15.37
CA SER A 72 -2.87 -9.76 -14.59
C SER A 72 -2.57 -9.58 -13.10
N VAL A 73 -2.90 -8.39 -12.57
CA VAL A 73 -2.78 -8.06 -11.14
C VAL A 73 -4.15 -8.25 -10.49
N PHE A 74 -4.23 -9.12 -9.49
CA PHE A 74 -5.46 -9.38 -8.76
C PHE A 74 -5.25 -9.15 -7.27
N ASP A 75 -6.28 -8.59 -6.62
CA ASP A 75 -6.41 -8.79 -5.19
C ASP A 75 -6.80 -10.24 -4.89
N TYR A 76 -6.61 -10.69 -3.65
CA TYR A 76 -6.94 -12.06 -3.27
C TYR A 76 -8.44 -12.32 -3.11
N GLY A 77 -9.27 -11.28 -3.21
CA GLY A 77 -10.70 -11.39 -3.48
C GLY A 77 -11.02 -11.74 -4.95
N SER A 78 -10.00 -12.04 -5.76
CA SER A 78 -10.10 -12.30 -7.21
C SER A 78 -10.58 -11.09 -8.03
N LYS A 79 -10.50 -9.88 -7.46
CA LYS A 79 -10.80 -8.65 -8.20
C LYS A 79 -9.55 -8.19 -8.93
N LYS A 80 -9.67 -8.00 -10.24
CA LYS A 80 -8.59 -7.43 -11.05
C LYS A 80 -8.35 -5.97 -10.66
N ILE A 81 -7.08 -5.59 -10.55
CA ILE A 81 -6.61 -4.21 -10.44
C ILE A 81 -6.08 -3.82 -11.82
N ASP A 82 -6.88 -3.09 -12.58
CA ASP A 82 -6.59 -2.66 -13.96
C ASP A 82 -6.24 -1.16 -14.07
N GLU A 83 -6.38 -0.41 -12.98
CA GLU A 83 -6.00 1.00 -12.91
C GLU A 83 -5.16 1.32 -11.66
N PRO A 84 -4.14 2.19 -11.78
CA PRO A 84 -3.39 2.68 -10.62
C PRO A 84 -4.25 3.62 -9.76
N GLY A 85 -4.01 3.60 -8.46
CA GLY A 85 -4.69 4.53 -7.55
C GLY A 85 -5.07 3.91 -6.22
N LYS A 86 -6.10 4.48 -5.61
CA LYS A 86 -6.63 4.05 -4.30
C LYS A 86 -7.63 2.91 -4.51
N ASN A 87 -7.27 1.73 -4.04
CA ASN A 87 -8.07 0.53 -4.04
C ASN A 87 -8.48 0.16 -2.62
N GLN A 88 -9.56 -0.60 -2.49
CA GLN A 88 -9.89 -1.30 -1.25
C GLN A 88 -9.81 -2.78 -1.54
N ILE A 89 -8.93 -3.48 -0.81
CA ILE A 89 -8.78 -4.92 -0.94
C ILE A 89 -9.48 -5.58 0.24
N PHE A 90 -10.26 -6.62 -0.08
CA PHE A 90 -10.94 -7.45 0.89
C PHE A 90 -10.00 -8.53 1.42
N ILE A 91 -9.88 -8.66 2.74
CA ILE A 91 -9.34 -9.89 3.35
C ILE A 91 -10.57 -10.75 3.68
N GLY A 92 -10.70 -11.90 3.03
CA GLY A 92 -11.73 -12.87 3.36
C GLY A 92 -11.59 -13.45 4.77
N ASP A 93 -12.39 -14.48 5.09
CA ASP A 93 -12.30 -15.21 6.35
C ASP A 93 -10.93 -15.90 6.50
N ALA A 94 -9.96 -15.15 7.01
CA ALA A 94 -8.80 -15.55 7.82
C ALA A 94 -7.94 -16.74 7.36
N ARG A 95 -7.84 -17.05 6.06
CA ARG A 95 -6.85 -18.02 5.55
C ARG A 95 -5.97 -17.49 4.43
N ASP A 96 -6.38 -16.44 3.73
CA ASP A 96 -5.62 -15.90 2.61
C ASP A 96 -4.86 -14.66 3.10
N TRP A 97 -3.58 -14.86 3.37
CA TRP A 97 -2.64 -13.86 3.93
C TRP A 97 -2.07 -12.91 2.87
N ASP A 98 -2.50 -13.15 1.65
CA ASP A 98 -1.91 -12.60 0.46
C ASP A 98 -2.73 -11.37 0.05
N ILE A 99 -2.03 -10.33 -0.38
CA ILE A 99 -2.58 -8.98 -0.61
C ILE A 99 -2.88 -8.80 -2.09
N VAL A 100 -1.89 -9.10 -2.93
CA VAL A 100 -1.97 -9.00 -4.39
C VAL A 100 -1.18 -10.14 -5.03
N ARG A 101 -1.77 -10.77 -6.04
CA ARG A 101 -1.08 -11.68 -6.97
C ARG A 101 -0.77 -10.93 -8.25
N ILE A 102 0.45 -11.11 -8.74
CA ILE A 102 0.90 -10.67 -10.06
C ILE A 102 1.13 -11.92 -10.90
N ASP A 103 0.36 -12.08 -11.97
CA ASP A 103 0.54 -13.14 -12.98
C ASP A 103 0.85 -12.49 -14.32
N CYS A 104 2.11 -12.60 -14.75
CA CYS A 104 2.63 -12.07 -16.01
C CYS A 104 2.96 -13.19 -17.01
N ARG A 105 2.30 -14.35 -16.94
CA ARG A 105 2.47 -15.40 -17.95
C ARG A 105 2.02 -14.92 -19.33
N LYS A 106 2.50 -15.56 -20.41
CA LYS A 106 2.22 -15.21 -21.82
C LYS A 106 0.75 -14.87 -22.17
N ASN A 107 -0.23 -15.45 -21.48
CA ASN A 107 -1.66 -15.23 -21.71
C ASN A 107 -2.35 -14.38 -20.63
N HIS A 108 -1.57 -13.69 -19.79
CA HIS A 108 -2.04 -12.95 -18.62
C HIS A 108 -1.55 -11.48 -18.68
N GLY A 109 -2.35 -10.62 -19.29
CA GLY A 109 -2.04 -9.20 -19.49
C GLY A 109 -1.73 -8.86 -20.94
N GLU A 110 -1.30 -7.62 -21.17
CA GLU A 110 -0.95 -7.10 -22.50
C GLU A 110 0.57 -6.97 -22.71
N GLY A 111 1.36 -7.45 -21.75
CA GLY A 111 2.81 -7.32 -21.78
C GLY A 111 3.48 -8.17 -22.84
N LYS A 112 4.74 -7.81 -23.13
CA LYS A 112 5.59 -8.49 -24.11
C LYS A 112 6.53 -9.44 -23.39
N THR A 113 6.58 -10.69 -23.86
CA THR A 113 7.49 -11.72 -23.35
C THR A 113 8.93 -11.21 -23.23
N GLY A 114 9.53 -11.40 -22.05
CA GLY A 114 10.89 -10.98 -21.71
C GLY A 114 11.02 -9.55 -21.21
N GLU A 115 9.97 -8.71 -21.33
CA GLU A 115 9.97 -7.38 -20.72
C GLU A 115 9.73 -7.46 -19.20
N LYS A 116 10.25 -6.46 -18.49
CA LYS A 116 10.09 -6.32 -17.04
C LYS A 116 9.03 -5.27 -16.76
N TYR A 117 8.14 -5.59 -15.83
CA TYR A 117 7.11 -4.68 -15.36
C TYR A 117 7.18 -4.53 -13.84
N ASN A 118 7.10 -3.29 -13.37
CA ASN A 118 7.19 -2.95 -11.96
C ASN A 118 5.81 -2.85 -11.31
N LEU A 119 5.71 -3.20 -10.04
CA LEU A 119 4.57 -2.92 -9.18
C LEU A 119 5.07 -2.32 -7.87
N GLU A 120 4.44 -1.23 -7.46
CA GLU A 120 4.53 -0.65 -6.13
C GLU A 120 3.18 -0.76 -5.44
N ILE A 121 3.21 -1.13 -4.17
CA ILE A 121 2.00 -1.25 -3.35
C ILE A 121 2.23 -0.66 -1.96
N LYS A 122 1.22 0.05 -1.46
CA LYS A 122 1.14 0.54 -0.08
C LYS A 122 -0.19 0.14 0.53
N VAL A 123 -0.18 -0.42 1.73
CA VAL A 123 -1.35 -0.82 2.51
C VAL A 123 -1.41 0.04 3.76
N PHE A 124 -2.51 0.76 3.95
CA PHE A 124 -2.69 1.70 5.06
C PHE A 124 -3.55 1.06 6.16
N THR A 125 -3.00 1.04 7.37
CA THR A 125 -3.63 0.46 8.57
C THR A 125 -3.40 1.40 9.76
N ASP A 126 -4.04 1.12 10.90
CA ASP A 126 -3.95 1.98 12.08
C ASP A 126 -2.51 2.12 12.58
N GLY A 127 -1.90 3.27 12.26
CA GLY A 127 -0.54 3.63 12.66
C GLY A 127 0.59 2.87 11.95
N THR A 128 0.29 2.06 10.93
CA THR A 128 1.30 1.34 10.13
C THR A 128 0.96 1.40 8.65
N THR A 129 1.94 1.81 7.84
CA THR A 129 1.90 1.65 6.39
C THR A 129 2.78 0.47 6.00
N TYR A 130 2.18 -0.54 5.38
CA TYR A 130 2.94 -1.62 4.76
C TYR A 130 3.27 -1.29 3.32
N TYR A 131 4.43 -1.70 2.83
CA TYR A 131 4.84 -1.39 1.46
C TYR A 131 5.66 -2.51 0.81
N ALA A 132 5.55 -2.63 -0.52
CA ALA A 132 6.47 -3.42 -1.34
C ALA A 132 6.68 -2.76 -2.70
N SER A 133 7.83 -3.04 -3.30
CA SER A 133 8.13 -2.76 -4.70
C SER A 133 8.77 -4.00 -5.31
N THR A 134 8.30 -4.42 -6.48
CA THR A 134 8.84 -5.59 -7.18
C THR A 134 8.85 -5.39 -8.69
N GLU A 135 9.66 -6.22 -9.37
CA GLU A 135 9.67 -6.37 -10.82
C GLU A 135 9.33 -7.82 -11.17
N VAL A 136 8.48 -8.00 -12.18
CA VAL A 136 8.10 -9.30 -12.74
C VAL A 136 8.48 -9.32 -14.22
N VAL A 137 9.06 -10.44 -14.67
CA VAL A 137 9.33 -10.66 -16.09
C VAL A 137 8.10 -11.27 -16.72
N HIS A 138 7.67 -10.74 -17.87
CA HIS A 138 6.58 -11.34 -18.61
C HIS A 138 7.02 -12.63 -19.31
N GLY A 139 6.27 -13.71 -19.12
CA GLY A 139 6.49 -15.02 -19.74
C GLY A 139 6.08 -15.10 -21.20
#